data_AF-A0A4R5MF98-F1
#
_entry.id   AF-A0A4R5MF98-F1
#
_cell.length_a   1.000
_cell.length_b   1.000
_cell.length_c   1.000
_cell.angle_alpha   90.00
_cell.angle_beta   90.00
_cell.angle_gamma   90.00
#
_symmetry.space_group_name_H-M   'P 1'
#
loop_
_entity.id
_entity.type
_entity.pdbx_description
1 polymer ?
#
loop_
_entity_poly.entity_id
_entity_poly.type
_entity_poly.pdbx_seq_one_letter_code
_entity_poly.pdbx_strand_id
1 'polypeptide(L)'
;MSTLTVTERGQVTFRKDVLQHLGIKPGEKIELNLLPDGRAELRAAQPKGSFQDLRGILKGKTNGARLSIEEINDAIAQAGAAAGAGNR
;
A
#
# COMPACT_ATOMS: atom_id res chain seq x y z
N MET A 1 -6.76 27.14 -3.73
CA MET A 1 -6.63 27.23 -2.26
C MET A 1 -7.99 26.96 -1.65
N SER A 2 -8.08 26.04 -0.70
CA SER A 2 -9.30 25.79 0.06
C SER A 2 -9.10 26.25 1.50
N THR A 3 -9.88 27.23 1.96
CA THR A 3 -9.88 27.69 3.35
C THR A 3 -10.96 26.92 4.11
N LEU A 4 -10.62 26.37 5.28
CA LEU A 4 -11.55 25.66 6.14
C LEU A 4 -11.72 26.46 7.44
N THR A 5 -12.95 26.52 7.94
CA THR A 5 -13.26 27.19 9.20
C THR A 5 -13.16 26.19 10.35
N VAL A 6 -12.50 26.60 11.43
CA VAL A 6 -12.44 25.83 12.68
C VAL A 6 -13.80 25.91 13.37
N THR A 7 -14.35 24.78 13.78
CA THR A 7 -15.58 24.74 14.58
C THR A 7 -15.34 25.29 15.98
N GLU A 8 -16.40 25.63 16.72
CA GLU A 8 -16.30 26.07 18.12
C GLU A 8 -15.59 25.07 19.03
N ARG A 9 -15.55 23.79 18.62
CA ARG A 9 -14.86 22.71 19.32
C ARG A 9 -13.39 22.56 18.94
N GLY A 10 -12.86 23.46 18.12
CA GLY A 10 -11.48 23.38 17.63
C GLY A 10 -11.24 22.33 16.54
N GLN A 11 -12.30 21.85 15.87
CA GLN A 11 -12.18 20.81 14.83
C GLN A 11 -12.25 21.42 13.43
N VAL A 12 -11.59 20.78 12.47
CA VAL A 12 -11.69 21.14 11.04
C VAL A 12 -12.29 19.98 10.28
N THR A 13 -13.28 20.25 9.44
CA THR A 13 -13.97 19.23 8.65
C THR A 13 -13.42 19.20 7.23
N PHE A 14 -12.86 18.06 6.82
CA PHE A 14 -12.44 17.84 5.45
C PHE A 14 -13.61 17.41 4.58
N ARG A 15 -13.72 18.02 3.40
CA ARG A 15 -14.65 17.59 2.36
C ARG A 15 -14.14 16.32 1.67
N LYS A 16 -15.04 15.62 0.98
CA LYS A 16 -14.77 14.30 0.36
C LYS A 16 -13.63 14.34 -0.67
N ASP A 17 -13.53 15.43 -1.43
CA ASP A 17 -12.46 15.71 -2.39
C ASP A 17 -11.08 15.76 -1.72
N VAL A 18 -10.97 16.43 -0.57
CA VAL A 18 -9.70 16.51 0.20
C VAL A 18 -9.33 15.14 0.75
N LEU A 19 -10.29 14.39 1.32
CA LEU A 19 -10.05 13.03 1.80
C LEU A 19 -9.56 12.11 0.68
N GLN A 20 -10.18 12.21 -0.50
CA GLN A 20 -9.78 11.43 -1.68
C GLN A 20 -8.37 11.81 -2.16
N HIS A 21 -8.02 13.09 -2.16
CA HIS A 21 -6.69 13.55 -2.53
C HIS A 21 -5.61 13.04 -1.58
N LEU A 22 -5.91 13.00 -0.28
CA LEU A 22 -5.03 12.42 0.74
C LEU A 22 -5.05 10.88 0.75
N GLY A 23 -5.94 10.24 -0.02
CA GLY A 23 -6.08 8.78 -0.09
C GLY A 23 -6.69 8.15 1.17
N ILE A 24 -7.43 8.92 1.97
CA ILE A 24 -7.95 8.49 3.28
C ILE A 24 -9.41 8.03 3.14
N LYS A 25 -9.72 6.85 3.68
CA LYS A 25 -11.10 6.34 3.78
C LYS A 25 -11.72 6.66 5.14
N PRO A 26 -13.06 6.73 5.24
CA PRO A 26 -13.74 6.84 6.52
C PRO A 26 -13.29 5.73 7.49
N GLY A 27 -12.86 6.11 8.70
CA GLY A 27 -12.34 5.18 9.72
C GLY A 27 -10.82 4.99 9.70
N GLU A 28 -10.11 5.49 8.68
CA GLU A 28 -8.65 5.51 8.65
C GLU A 28 -8.08 6.69 9.45
N LYS A 29 -6.82 6.55 9.87
CA LYS A 29 -6.13 7.53 10.70
C LYS A 29 -5.32 8.49 9.84
N ILE A 30 -5.16 9.72 10.32
CA ILE A 30 -4.34 10.76 9.69
C ILE A 30 -3.17 11.04 10.63
N GLU A 31 -1.96 11.09 10.08
CA GLU A 31 -0.77 11.55 10.79
C GLU A 31 -0.61 13.06 10.60
N LEU A 32 -0.36 13.76 11.70
CA LEU A 32 -0.15 15.21 11.72
C LEU A 32 1.29 15.47 12.15
N ASN A 33 2.09 16.01 11.23
CA ASN A 33 3.46 16.42 11.48
C ASN A 33 3.52 17.94 11.61
N LEU A 34 3.90 18.42 12.79
CA LEU A 34 4.12 19.85 13.02
C LEU A 34 5.47 20.26 12.44
N LEU A 35 5.44 21.26 11.57
CA LEU A 35 6.60 21.83 10.93
C LEU A 35 6.93 23.19 11.57
N PRO A 36 8.17 23.68 11.42
CA PRO A 36 8.49 25.07 11.73
C PRO A 36 7.59 26.05 10.96
N ASP A 37 7.51 27.29 11.46
CA ASP A 37 6.72 28.38 10.88
C ASP A 37 5.19 28.25 11.05
N GLY A 38 4.74 27.47 12.05
CA GLY A 38 3.31 27.29 12.32
C GLY A 38 2.57 26.47 11.24
N ARG A 39 3.31 25.66 10.49
CA ARG A 39 2.77 24.78 9.45
C ARG A 39 2.54 23.38 10.01
N ALA A 40 1.56 22.69 9.44
CA ALA A 40 1.33 21.28 9.69
C ALA A 40 1.20 20.55 8.36
N GLU A 41 1.77 19.35 8.31
CA GLU A 41 1.60 18.43 7.21
C GLU A 41 0.66 17.30 7.64
N LEU A 42 -0.29 16.97 6.78
CA LEU A 42 -1.27 15.91 7.00
C LEU A 42 -1.03 14.80 5.99
N ARG A 43 -0.87 13.57 6.46
CA ARG A 43 -0.71 12.38 5.61
C ARG A 43 -1.62 11.26 6.07
N ALA A 44 -2.06 10.42 5.15
CA ALA A 44 -2.69 9.16 5.52
C ALA A 44 -1.73 8.33 6.37
N ALA A 45 -2.18 7.84 7.51
CA ALA A 45 -1.38 6.97 8.35
C ALA A 45 -1.04 5.70 7.56
N GLN A 46 0.24 5.53 7.22
CA GLN A 46 0.68 4.32 6.55
C GLN A 46 0.71 3.17 7.56
N PRO A 47 0.28 1.95 7.19
CA PRO A 47 0.51 0.80 8.03
C PRO A 47 2.02 0.68 8.27
N LYS A 48 2.42 0.67 9.54
CA LYS A 48 3.80 0.44 9.97
C LYS A 48 4.13 -1.04 9.78
N GLY A 49 4.21 -1.47 8.54
CA GLY A 49 4.71 -2.79 8.15
C GLY A 49 6.08 -2.63 7.53
N SER A 50 7.06 -3.36 8.05
CA SER A 50 8.38 -3.47 7.44
C SER A 50 8.39 -4.64 6.46
N PHE A 51 9.22 -4.58 5.41
CA PHE A 51 9.54 -5.77 4.61
C PHE A 51 10.10 -6.91 5.46
N GLN A 52 10.68 -6.59 6.63
CA GLN A 52 11.11 -7.59 7.60
C GLN A 52 9.94 -8.43 8.15
N ASP A 53 8.73 -7.87 8.24
CA ASP A 53 7.53 -8.57 8.71
C ASP A 53 7.06 -9.62 7.70
N LEU A 54 7.45 -9.49 6.43
CA LEU A 54 7.18 -10.48 5.38
C LEU A 54 8.14 -11.68 5.44
N ARG A 55 9.23 -11.59 6.23
CA ARG A 55 10.25 -12.63 6.29
C ARG A 55 9.64 -13.93 6.81
N GLY A 56 9.67 -14.97 5.98
CA GLY A 56 9.22 -16.30 6.36
C GLY A 56 7.71 -16.53 6.25
N ILE A 57 6.95 -15.62 5.62
CA ILE A 57 5.49 -15.80 5.40
C ILE A 57 5.15 -17.10 4.63
N LEU A 58 6.08 -17.60 3.82
CA LEU A 58 5.97 -18.85 3.05
C LEU A 58 6.65 -20.05 3.72
N LYS A 59 7.30 -19.89 4.87
CA LYS A 59 8.01 -20.99 5.54
C LYS A 59 7.00 -22.05 5.98
N GLY A 60 7.21 -23.30 5.55
CA GLY A 60 6.32 -24.43 5.86
C GLY A 60 4.99 -24.46 5.11
N LYS A 61 4.75 -23.49 4.21
CA LYS A 61 3.56 -23.46 3.32
C LYS A 61 3.85 -23.91 1.89
N THR A 62 5.12 -24.17 1.58
CA THR A 62 5.56 -24.62 0.25
C THR A 62 5.85 -26.11 0.27
N ASN A 63 5.96 -26.69 -0.92
CA ASN A 63 6.38 -28.07 -1.14
C ASN A 63 7.87 -28.33 -0.81
N GLY A 64 8.59 -27.35 -0.24
CA GLY A 64 10.01 -27.47 0.10
C GLY A 64 10.96 -27.46 -1.09
N ALA A 65 10.47 -27.38 -2.33
CA ALA A 65 11.31 -27.33 -3.52
C ALA A 65 12.16 -26.05 -3.53
N ARG A 66 13.43 -26.20 -3.87
CA ARG A 66 14.37 -25.09 -4.09
C ARG A 66 14.77 -25.16 -5.55
N LEU A 67 14.24 -24.22 -6.32
CA LEU A 67 14.50 -24.15 -7.75
C LEU A 67 15.65 -23.17 -8.02
N SER A 68 16.50 -23.50 -8.98
CA SER A 68 17.45 -22.56 -9.55
C SER A 68 16.74 -21.51 -10.42
N ILE A 69 17.46 -20.44 -10.76
CA ILE A 69 16.94 -19.43 -11.68
C ILE A 69 16.65 -20.06 -13.06
N GLU A 70 17.50 -21.00 -13.51
CA GLU A 70 17.27 -21.72 -14.77
C GLU A 70 15.97 -22.54 -14.72
N GLU A 71 15.75 -23.32 -13.65
CA GLU A 71 14.53 -24.14 -13.48
C GLU A 71 13.25 -23.28 -13.43
N ILE A 72 13.33 -22.09 -12.83
CA ILE A 72 12.23 -21.12 -12.81
C ILE A 72 11.96 -20.59 -14.22
N ASN A 73 13.01 -20.21 -14.96
CA ASN A 73 12.87 -19.70 -16.32
C ASN A 73 12.30 -20.75 -17.28
N ASP A 74 12.76 -21.99 -17.17
CA ASP A 74 12.25 -23.12 -17.96
C ASP A 74 10.78 -23.37 -17.66
N ALA A 75 10.38 -23.35 -16.38
CA ALA A 75 8.98 -23.49 -15.99
C ALA A 75 8.10 -22.36 -16.54
N ILE A 76 8.59 -21.11 -16.52
CA ILE A 76 7.90 -19.95 -17.11
C ILE A 76 7.75 -20.13 -18.63
N ALA A 77 8.81 -20.56 -19.32
CA ALA A 77 8.80 -20.78 -20.76
C ALA A 77 7.82 -21.89 -21.17
N GLN A 78 7.83 -23.02 -20.44
CA GLN A 78 6.89 -24.12 -20.65
C GLN A 78 5.44 -23.69 -20.42
N ALA A 79 5.17 -22.96 -19.33
CA ALA A 79 3.84 -22.43 -19.05
C ALA A 79 3.37 -21.44 -20.12
N GLY A 80 4.26 -20.56 -20.60
CA GLY A 80 3.97 -19.64 -21.70
C GLY A 80 3.64 -20.35 -23.02
N ALA A 81 4.38 -21.40 -23.36
CA ALA A 81 4.12 -22.23 -24.54
C ALA A 81 2.77 -22.97 -24.44
N ALA A 82 2.45 -23.53 -23.26
CA ALA A 82 1.18 -24.20 -23.02
C ALA A 82 -0.01 -23.23 -23.08
N ALA A 83 0.12 -22.02 -22.50
CA ALA A 83 -0.90 -20.98 -22.58
C ALA A 83 -1.13 -20.47 -24.01
N GLY A 84 -0.07 -20.40 -24.82
CA GLY A 84 -0.16 -20.04 -26.25
C GLY A 84 -0.71 -21.16 -27.14
N ALA A 85 -0.59 -22.42 -26.72
CA ALA A 85 -1.12 -23.58 -27.44
C ALA A 85 -2.62 -23.83 -27.17
N GLY A 86 -3.19 -23.23 -26.12
CA GLY A 86 -4.59 -23.35 -25.74
C GLY A 86 -5.51 -22.31 -26.37
N ASN A 87 -5.48 -22.12 -27.70
CA ASN A 87 -6.61 -21.55 -28.47
C ASN A 87 -6.45 -21.74 -30.00
N ARG A 88 -6.32 -23.00 -30.47
CA ARG A 88 -6.63 -23.37 -31.86
C ARG A 88 -7.30 -24.73 -31.90
#